data_AF-A0A1J1IE74-F1
#
_entry.id   AF-A0A1J1IE74-F1
#
_cell.length_a   1.000
_cell.length_b   1.000
_cell.length_c   1.000
_cell.angle_alpha   90.00
_cell.angle_beta   90.00
_cell.angle_gamma   90.00
#
_symmetry.space_group_name_H-M   'P 1'
#
loop_
_entity.id
_entity.type
_entity.pdbx_description
1 polymer ?
#
loop_
_entity_poly.entity_id
_entity_poly.type
_entity_poly.pdbx_seq_one_letter_code
_entity_poly.pdbx_strand_id
1 'polypeptide(L)'
;MFDVRAGQYEPGNYSNIQTQQQQRSNITQREGIAKFENERIKTLQEERLYIQKKTFTKWMNSFLVKAKMEVEDLFVDLADGVKLLKLLEIISGEKLGKPNNGRMRVHKIENLNKSLAFLHTKVSEAIVLVLT
;
A
#
# COMPACT_ATOMS: atom_id res chain seq x y z
N MET A 1 -81.82 -2.74 4.98
CA MET A 1 -80.63 -3.17 5.73
C MET A 1 -79.60 -3.70 4.74
N PHE A 2 -78.77 -2.80 4.17
CA PHE A 2 -77.46 -3.09 3.59
C PHE A 2 -76.70 -1.75 3.62
N ASP A 3 -75.69 -1.67 4.49
CA ASP A 3 -74.96 -0.44 4.83
C ASP A 3 -73.80 -0.28 3.83
N VAL A 4 -73.90 0.68 2.91
CA VAL A 4 -72.87 0.99 1.91
C VAL A 4 -71.86 1.94 2.54
N ARG A 5 -70.86 1.39 3.25
CA ARG A 5 -69.68 2.17 3.63
C ARG A 5 -68.71 2.23 2.45
N ALA A 6 -68.85 3.29 1.65
CA ALA A 6 -67.85 3.68 0.66
C ALA A 6 -66.54 3.99 1.40
N GLY A 7 -65.47 3.24 1.10
CA GLY A 7 -64.13 3.54 1.57
C GLY A 7 -63.72 4.93 1.06
N GLN A 8 -63.49 5.85 2.00
CA GLN A 8 -62.95 7.18 1.72
C GLN A 8 -61.53 7.01 1.17
N TYR A 9 -61.34 7.31 -0.10
CA TYR A 9 -60.03 7.43 -0.72
C TYR A 9 -59.44 8.78 -0.27
N GLU A 10 -58.34 8.75 0.49
CA GLU A 10 -57.57 9.95 0.87
C GLU A 10 -56.62 10.31 -0.29
N PRO A 11 -56.81 11.42 -1.03
CA PRO A 11 -56.05 11.72 -2.26
C PRO A 11 -54.57 12.10 -2.04
N GLY A 12 -54.08 12.13 -0.79
CA GLY A 12 -52.82 12.80 -0.43
C GLY A 12 -51.54 11.98 -0.47
N ASN A 13 -51.57 10.66 -0.73
CA ASN A 13 -50.38 9.81 -0.52
C ASN A 13 -49.56 9.49 -1.78
N TYR A 14 -50.10 9.73 -2.99
CA TYR A 14 -49.40 9.43 -4.25
C TYR A 14 -48.14 10.27 -4.45
N SER A 15 -48.19 11.55 -4.05
CA SER A 15 -47.08 12.51 -4.16
C SER A 15 -45.90 12.12 -3.28
N ASN A 16 -46.16 11.61 -2.06
CA ASN A 16 -45.15 11.16 -1.10
C ASN A 16 -44.50 9.85 -1.52
N ILE A 17 -45.25 8.92 -2.11
CA ILE A 17 -44.72 7.64 -2.60
C ILE A 17 -43.80 7.87 -3.82
N GLN A 18 -44.18 8.77 -4.73
CA GLN A 18 -43.35 9.13 -5.89
C GLN A 18 -42.05 9.85 -5.46
N THR A 19 -42.12 10.80 -4.53
CA THR A 19 -40.92 11.46 -4.00
C THR A 19 -40.02 10.50 -3.23
N GLN A 20 -40.57 9.55 -2.48
CA GLN A 20 -39.79 8.56 -1.73
C GLN A 20 -39.12 7.51 -2.64
N GLN A 21 -39.79 7.09 -3.73
CA GLN A 21 -39.21 6.24 -4.77
C GLN A 21 -38.10 6.97 -5.55
N GLN A 22 -38.29 8.24 -5.85
CA GLN A 22 -37.30 9.06 -6.54
C GLN A 22 -36.12 9.44 -5.66
N GLN A 23 -36.33 9.61 -4.34
CA GLN A 23 -35.24 9.75 -3.37
C GLN A 23 -34.43 8.46 -3.24
N ARG A 24 -35.09 7.28 -3.23
CA ARG A 24 -34.41 5.98 -3.23
C ARG A 24 -33.57 5.77 -4.47
N SER A 25 -34.09 6.05 -5.67
CA SER A 25 -33.32 5.91 -6.91
C SER A 25 -32.09 6.83 -6.95
N ASN A 26 -32.23 8.06 -6.46
CA ASN A 26 -31.12 9.01 -6.36
C ASN A 26 -30.04 8.55 -5.36
N ILE A 27 -30.45 7.95 -4.23
CA ILE A 27 -29.52 7.35 -3.26
C ILE A 27 -28.78 6.16 -3.88
N THR A 28 -29.50 5.23 -4.52
CA THR A 28 -28.90 4.05 -5.15
C THR A 28 -27.95 4.42 -6.30
N GLN A 29 -28.26 5.46 -7.06
CA GLN A 29 -27.39 5.97 -8.13
C GLN A 29 -26.11 6.62 -7.57
N ARG A 30 -26.23 7.40 -6.50
CA ARG A 30 -25.07 8.00 -5.79
C ARG A 30 -24.18 6.93 -5.17
N GLU A 31 -24.75 5.89 -4.57
CA GLU A 31 -24.01 4.75 -4.04
C GLU A 31 -23.27 3.98 -5.14
N GLY A 32 -23.90 3.82 -6.31
CA GLY A 32 -23.25 3.21 -7.48
C GLY A 32 -22.05 4.01 -7.98
N ILE A 33 -22.18 5.34 -8.06
CA ILE A 33 -21.08 6.24 -8.44
C ILE A 33 -19.94 6.18 -7.41
N ALA A 34 -20.26 6.29 -6.13
CA ALA A 34 -19.27 6.23 -5.06
C ALA A 34 -18.54 4.89 -5.00
N LYS A 35 -19.23 3.77 -5.25
CA LYS A 35 -18.60 2.44 -5.36
C LYS A 35 -17.63 2.38 -6.53
N PHE A 36 -18.03 2.85 -7.71
CA PHE A 36 -17.17 2.85 -8.89
C PHE A 36 -15.93 3.73 -8.71
N GLU A 37 -16.09 4.91 -8.11
CA GLU A 37 -14.97 5.80 -7.80
C GLU A 37 -13.99 5.15 -6.80
N ASN A 38 -14.51 4.53 -5.74
CA ASN A 38 -13.70 3.81 -4.75
C ASN A 38 -12.96 2.62 -5.37
N GLU A 39 -13.63 1.82 -6.20
CA GLU A 39 -13.00 0.71 -6.91
C GLU A 39 -11.89 1.21 -7.84
N ARG A 40 -12.15 2.28 -8.60
CA ARG A 40 -11.15 2.86 -9.50
C ARG A 40 -9.94 3.40 -8.74
N ILE A 41 -10.16 4.09 -7.62
CA ILE A 41 -9.08 4.59 -6.75
C ILE A 41 -8.25 3.41 -6.22
N LYS A 42 -8.91 2.36 -5.75
CA LYS A 42 -8.25 1.16 -5.23
C LYS A 42 -7.39 0.48 -6.30
N THR A 43 -7.92 0.27 -7.51
CA THR A 43 -7.15 -0.32 -8.62
C THR A 43 -5.94 0.53 -8.99
N LEU A 44 -6.10 1.86 -9.06
CA LEU A 44 -4.98 2.77 -9.34
C LEU A 44 -3.91 2.73 -8.24
N GLN A 45 -4.30 2.58 -6.98
CA GLN A 45 -3.36 2.43 -5.87
C GLN A 45 -2.61 1.10 -5.95
N GLU A 46 -3.30 -0.01 -6.23
CA GLU A 46 -2.70 -1.33 -6.39
C GLU A 46 -1.70 -1.36 -7.55
N GLU A 47 -2.04 -0.74 -8.69
CA GLU A 47 -1.15 -0.62 -9.84
C GLU A 47 0.11 0.20 -9.50
N ARG A 48 -0.06 1.34 -8.83
CA ARG A 48 1.08 2.18 -8.37
C ARG A 48 2.00 1.40 -7.44
N LEU A 49 1.44 0.68 -6.47
CA LEU A 49 2.22 -0.14 -5.54
C LEU A 49 2.95 -1.26 -6.27
N TYR A 50 2.30 -1.92 -7.23
CA TYR A 50 2.92 -2.96 -8.06
C TYR A 50 4.09 -2.40 -8.88
N ILE A 51 3.91 -1.25 -9.54
CA ILE A 51 4.96 -0.59 -10.33
C ILE A 51 6.12 -0.17 -9.43
N GLN A 52 5.84 0.40 -8.25
CA GLN A 52 6.87 0.79 -7.29
C GLN A 52 7.68 -0.43 -6.82
N LYS A 53 6.99 -1.52 -6.45
CA LYS A 53 7.62 -2.79 -6.05
C LYS A 53 8.54 -3.28 -7.17
N LYS A 54 8.01 -3.39 -8.40
CA LYS A 54 8.76 -3.88 -9.57
C LYS A 54 9.96 -3.02 -9.92
N THR A 55 9.81 -1.72 -9.87
CA THR A 55 10.87 -0.75 -10.17
C THR A 55 11.98 -0.86 -9.13
N PHE A 56 11.61 -0.90 -7.85
CA PHE A 56 12.56 -1.03 -6.76
C PHE A 56 13.32 -2.37 -6.79
N THR A 57 12.61 -3.48 -7.02
CA THR A 57 13.25 -4.80 -7.20
C THR A 57 14.26 -4.80 -8.34
N LYS A 58 13.89 -4.25 -9.51
CA LYS A 58 14.81 -4.15 -10.65
C LYS A 58 16.03 -3.29 -10.34
N TRP A 59 15.81 -2.15 -9.68
CA TRP A 59 16.88 -1.26 -9.25
C TRP A 59 17.84 -1.97 -8.31
N MET A 60 17.35 -2.67 -7.28
CA MET A 60 18.19 -3.47 -6.37
C MET A 60 18.99 -4.55 -7.11
N ASN A 61 18.34 -5.30 -7.99
CA ASN A 61 18.98 -6.37 -8.74
C ASN A 61 20.09 -5.85 -9.68
N SER A 62 19.97 -4.62 -10.18
CA SER A 62 21.04 -4.00 -10.98
C SER A 62 22.37 -3.84 -10.23
N PHE A 63 22.33 -3.74 -8.90
CA PHE A 63 23.52 -3.73 -8.04
C PHE A 63 23.89 -5.13 -7.55
N LEU A 64 22.90 -5.90 -7.11
CA LEU A 64 23.13 -7.21 -6.48
C LEU A 64 23.64 -8.28 -7.47
N VAL A 65 23.37 -8.14 -8.76
CA VAL A 65 23.91 -9.03 -9.80
C VAL A 65 25.44 -9.11 -9.75
N LYS A 66 26.12 -8.00 -9.40
CA LYS A 66 27.58 -7.94 -9.26
C LYS A 66 28.09 -8.81 -8.10
N ALA A 67 27.24 -9.05 -7.10
CA ALA A 67 27.52 -9.90 -5.95
C ALA A 67 26.94 -11.33 -6.11
N LYS A 68 26.43 -11.68 -7.30
CA LYS A 68 25.72 -12.96 -7.57
C LYS A 68 24.54 -13.18 -6.61
N MET A 69 23.84 -12.10 -6.26
CA MET A 69 22.64 -12.13 -5.44
C MET A 69 21.48 -11.54 -6.25
N GLU A 70 20.27 -12.02 -5.96
CA GLU A 70 19.05 -11.50 -6.55
C GLU A 70 17.92 -11.43 -5.52
N VAL A 71 16.95 -10.57 -5.80
CA VAL A 71 15.73 -10.39 -5.04
C VAL A 71 14.55 -10.68 -5.95
N GLU A 72 13.71 -11.60 -5.55
CA GLU A 72 12.45 -11.96 -6.20
C GLU A 72 11.27 -11.36 -5.42
N ASP A 73 11.22 -11.58 -4.10
CA ASP A 73 10.25 -10.94 -3.22
C ASP A 73 10.93 -10.09 -2.16
N LEU A 74 10.75 -8.77 -2.27
CA LEU A 74 11.33 -7.78 -1.35
C LEU A 74 11.06 -8.07 0.13
N PHE A 75 9.87 -8.54 0.50
CA PHE A 75 9.50 -8.75 1.89
C PHE A 75 10.14 -10.01 2.46
N VAL A 76 10.31 -11.05 1.65
CA VAL A 76 10.93 -12.30 2.07
C VAL A 76 12.45 -12.18 2.02
N ASP A 77 12.98 -11.67 0.91
CA ASP A 77 14.40 -11.67 0.61
C ASP A 77 15.21 -10.65 1.39
N LEU A 78 14.58 -9.58 1.89
CA LEU A 78 15.24 -8.59 2.75
C LEU A 78 14.98 -8.83 4.24
N ALA A 79 14.12 -9.79 4.60
CA ALA A 79 13.71 -10.02 5.99
C ALA A 79 14.87 -10.43 6.91
N ASP A 80 15.95 -10.99 6.38
CA ASP A 80 17.13 -11.39 7.16
C ASP A 80 18.22 -10.32 7.23
N GLY A 81 18.04 -9.20 6.50
CA GLY A 81 18.97 -8.08 6.42
C GLY A 81 20.25 -8.34 5.62
N VAL A 82 20.50 -9.55 5.11
CA VAL A 82 21.78 -9.90 4.47
C VAL A 82 21.92 -9.23 3.11
N LYS A 83 20.90 -9.36 2.25
CA LYS A 83 20.87 -8.70 0.93
C LYS A 83 20.84 -7.17 1.06
N LEU A 84 20.18 -6.67 2.10
CA LEU A 84 20.12 -5.24 2.39
C LEU A 84 21.50 -4.69 2.75
N LEU A 85 22.23 -5.32 3.69
CA LEU A 85 23.61 -4.93 4.01
C LEU A 85 24.50 -4.92 2.76
N LYS A 86 24.38 -5.94 1.92
CA LYS A 86 25.21 -6.03 0.71
C LYS A 86 24.89 -4.94 -0.30
N LEU A 87 23.61 -4.61 -0.49
CA LEU A 87 23.19 -3.50 -1.33
C LEU A 87 23.77 -2.18 -0.80
N LEU A 88 23.65 -1.92 0.50
CA LEU A 88 24.15 -0.70 1.15
C LEU A 88 25.67 -0.56 0.99
N GLU A 89 26.43 -1.65 1.13
CA GLU A 89 27.88 -1.68 0.87
C GLU A 89 28.21 -1.34 -0.59
N ILE A 90 27.45 -1.87 -1.55
CA ILE A 90 27.70 -1.61 -2.98
C ILE A 90 27.37 -0.15 -3.35
N ILE A 91 26.24 0.39 -2.88
CA ILE A 91 25.80 1.75 -3.27
C ILE A 91 26.60 2.83 -2.56
N SER A 92 27.04 2.59 -1.32
CA SER A 92 27.85 3.56 -0.57
C SER A 92 29.34 3.47 -0.88
N GLY A 93 29.81 2.31 -1.36
CA GLY A 93 31.24 2.03 -1.52
C GLY A 93 31.98 1.79 -0.20
N GLU A 94 31.28 1.77 0.93
CA GLU A 94 31.84 1.56 2.27
C GLU A 94 31.63 0.12 2.73
N LYS A 95 32.60 -0.45 3.45
CA LYS A 95 32.47 -1.80 4.01
C LYS A 95 31.61 -1.79 5.27
N LEU A 96 30.46 -2.46 5.25
CA LEU A 96 29.53 -2.56 6.40
C LEU A 96 29.82 -3.76 7.32
N GLY A 97 30.89 -4.51 7.04
CA GLY A 97 31.25 -5.72 7.78
C GLY A 97 30.49 -6.96 7.29
N LYS A 98 30.91 -8.14 7.76
CA LYS A 98 30.29 -9.39 7.32
C LYS A 98 28.92 -9.59 7.98
N PRO A 99 27.88 -9.96 7.22
CA PRO A 99 26.58 -10.28 7.78
C PRO A 99 26.65 -11.53 8.67
N ASN A 100 25.76 -11.60 9.66
CA ASN A 100 25.59 -12.78 10.49
C ASN A 100 24.74 -13.81 9.73
N ASN A 101 25.31 -15.00 9.46
CA ASN A 101 24.66 -16.08 8.71
C ASN A 101 23.87 -17.05 9.61
N GLY A 102 23.71 -16.73 10.89
CA GLY A 102 22.98 -17.58 11.83
C GLY A 102 21.48 -17.64 11.51
N ARG A 103 20.86 -18.80 11.76
CA ARG A 103 19.45 -19.07 11.39
C ARG A 103 18.43 -18.50 12.38
N MET A 104 18.86 -18.15 13.60
CA MET A 104 17.99 -17.63 14.64
C MET A 104 17.50 -16.23 14.34
N ARG A 105 16.32 -15.89 14.88
CA ARG A 105 15.71 -14.55 14.74
C ARG A 105 16.64 -13.43 15.20
N VAL A 106 17.41 -13.65 16.27
CA VAL A 106 18.35 -12.64 16.79
C VAL A 106 19.40 -12.23 15.76
N HIS A 107 19.91 -13.15 14.94
CA HIS A 107 20.90 -12.85 13.90
C HIS A 107 20.32 -12.02 12.76
N LYS A 108 19.08 -12.34 12.35
CA LYS A 108 18.33 -11.55 11.36
C LYS A 108 18.12 -10.11 11.85
N ILE A 109 17.69 -9.96 13.10
CA ILE A 109 17.51 -8.65 13.75
C ILE A 109 18.83 -7.89 13.81
N GLU A 110 19.94 -8.55 14.15
CA GLU A 110 21.26 -7.93 14.20
C GLU A 110 21.67 -7.36 12.83
N ASN A 111 21.48 -8.12 11.75
CA ASN A 111 21.77 -7.66 10.39
C ASN A 111 20.89 -6.47 9.97
N LEU A 112 19.60 -6.52 10.30
CA LEU A 112 18.67 -5.42 10.04
C LEU A 112 19.05 -4.17 10.83
N ASN A 113 19.36 -4.30 12.12
CA ASN A 113 19.78 -3.17 12.96
C ASN A 113 21.06 -2.51 12.41
N LYS A 114 22.03 -3.30 11.94
CA LYS A 114 23.23 -2.76 11.27
C LYS A 114 22.88 -1.98 10.01
N SER A 115 22.01 -2.54 9.17
CA SER A 115 21.55 -1.88 7.93
C SER A 115 20.84 -0.55 8.23
N LEU A 116 19.92 -0.57 9.19
CA LEU A 116 19.13 0.61 9.58
C LEU A 116 20.01 1.68 10.25
N ALA A 117 20.96 1.28 11.11
CA ALA A 117 21.91 2.20 11.70
C ALA A 117 22.73 2.93 10.62
N PHE A 118 23.23 2.19 9.62
CA PHE A 118 23.95 2.77 8.48
C PHE A 118 23.08 3.73 7.66
N LEU A 119 21.82 3.37 7.40
CA LEU A 119 20.89 4.26 6.71
C LEU A 119 20.65 5.55 7.51
N HIS A 120 20.49 5.46 8.83
CA HIS A 120 20.31 6.63 9.68
C HIS A 120 21.51 7.57 9.64
N THR A 121 22.74 7.06 9.63
CA THR A 121 23.93 7.92 9.54
C THR A 121 23.97 8.65 8.20
N LYS A 122 23.79 7.93 7.09
CA LYS A 122 23.86 8.52 5.74
C LYS A 122 22.71 9.47 5.42
N VAL A 123 21.49 9.19 5.88
CA VAL A 123 20.35 10.12 5.73
C VAL A 123 20.59 11.38 6.53
N SER A 124 21.12 11.25 7.76
CA SER A 124 21.45 12.42 8.59
C SER A 124 22.57 13.25 7.97
N GLU A 125 23.64 12.61 7.45
CA GLU A 125 24.72 13.29 6.72
C GLU A 125 24.21 14.04 5.49
N ALA A 126 23.31 13.43 4.70
CA ALA A 126 22.73 14.06 3.53
C ALA A 126 21.84 15.28 3.88
N ILE A 127 21.10 15.23 4.99
CA ILE A 127 20.29 16.37 5.45
C ILE A 127 21.18 17.51 5.95
N VAL A 128 22.27 17.20 6.67
CA VAL A 128 23.22 18.21 7.17
C VAL A 128 23.90 18.95 6.00
N LEU A 129 24.25 18.24 4.92
CA LEU A 129 24.87 18.83 3.73
C LEU A 129 23.92 19.71 2.90
N VAL A 130 22.60 19.53 3.01
CA VAL A 130 21.62 20.37 2.29
C VAL A 130 21.27 21.65 3.09
N LEU A 131 21.56 21.68 4.38
CA LEU A 131 21.23 22.78 5.30
C LEU A 131 22.42 23.64 5.73
N THR A 132 23.65 23.34 5.25
CA THR A 132 24.87 24.12 5.51
C THR A 132 25.38 24.74 4.23
#